data_AF-A0A673X8X1-F1
#
_entry.id   AF-A0A673X8X1-F1
#
_cell.length_a   1.000
_cell.length_b   1.000
_cell.length_c   1.000
_cell.angle_alpha   90.00
_cell.angle_beta   90.00
_cell.angle_gamma   90.00
#
_symmetry.space_group_name_H-M   'P 1'
#
loop_
_entity.id
_entity.type
_entity.pdbx_description
1 polymer ?
#
loop_
_entity_poly.entity_id
_entity_poly.type
_entity_poly.pdbx_seq_one_letter_code
_entity_poly.pdbx_strand_id
1 'polypeptide(L)'
;SKSTNRTDLVSVVGLEIHAQIHSNTKLFSGSQVGFQAPPNSLVSFFDASLPGTLPVLNRRCVEAAVMTGLALNCTINRKSLFDRKHYFYADLPAGYQITQQRLPIAVDGTLTYSHLGGRNRNTVVTKSVMIKQIQLEQDSGKSLHDDYRSQTLIDLNRAEGQLRVDANVSVHRPGDPWGIRTEVKNINSARNLARAIDYEIQRQMFVLESGGTVQNETRSFDGKTGHTIPMRDKEGLQDYRFMPEPNLPPLMVYEACSTAPPGVAPSQVVVLEEVRERLPELPSVRRQRLVETYGILPEHSFTLVNEDGLMDYFETVVRETKAGPRKVIGWVMNELQGLLHQQNLSLSQSPISPQALAQILNLQENGQISSSIAKQVFQELWKTPGKTAQQIVKEQDLGMVNDSTEIHRICQKVVDSHPDQVRPPWARAVLNKLMGLVQKETKGRADPVLVRAVLEQKTS
;
A
#
# COMPACT_ATOMS: atom_id res chain seq x y z
N SER A 1 -0.06 48.67 16.17
CA SER A 1 0.31 47.45 16.91
C SER A 1 -0.80 46.42 16.80
N LYS A 2 -0.62 45.38 15.98
CA LYS A 2 -1.37 44.13 16.08
C LYS A 2 -0.37 43.00 15.87
N SER A 3 0.50 42.78 16.86
CA SER A 3 1.19 41.49 16.98
C SER A 3 0.16 40.50 17.52
N THR A 4 -0.64 39.93 16.62
CA THR A 4 -1.36 38.70 16.93
C THR A 4 -0.30 37.62 17.09
N ASN A 5 0.09 37.39 18.35
CA ASN A 5 0.70 36.13 18.77
C ASN A 5 -0.25 35.01 18.36
N ARG A 6 -0.05 34.44 17.16
CA ARG A 6 -0.54 33.09 16.88
C ARG A 6 0.21 32.23 17.89
N THR A 7 -0.52 31.76 18.89
CA THR A 7 -0.03 30.71 19.79
C THR A 7 0.31 29.52 18.91
N ASP A 8 1.60 29.25 18.71
CA ASP A 8 2.09 28.17 17.84
C ASP A 8 1.76 26.81 18.46
N LEU A 9 0.49 26.42 18.51
CA LEU A 9 0.07 25.11 19.00
C LEU A 9 0.63 24.00 18.09
N VAL A 10 1.09 22.92 18.70
CA VAL A 10 1.65 21.75 18.02
C VAL A 10 0.89 20.48 18.42
N SER A 11 0.73 19.57 17.46
CA SER A 11 0.03 18.31 17.65
C SER A 11 0.98 17.13 17.81
N VAL A 12 0.62 16.19 18.67
CA VAL A 12 1.22 14.86 18.80
C VAL A 12 0.15 13.83 18.44
N VAL A 13 0.52 12.88 17.59
CA VAL A 13 -0.37 11.81 17.12
C VAL A 13 0.28 10.46 17.40
N GLY A 14 -0.46 9.56 18.04
CA GLY A 14 -0.13 8.15 18.19
C GLY A 14 -1.14 7.28 17.48
N LEU A 15 -0.70 6.19 16.86
CA LEU A 15 -1.58 5.23 16.20
C LEU A 15 -1.57 3.90 16.96
N GLU A 16 -2.76 3.34 17.16
CA GLU A 16 -2.94 1.97 17.63
C GLU A 16 -3.45 1.15 16.45
N ILE A 17 -2.66 0.15 16.03
CA ILE A 17 -2.93 -0.61 14.81
C ILE A 17 -3.17 -2.07 15.18
N HIS A 18 -4.34 -2.58 14.79
CA HIS A 18 -4.73 -3.97 14.92
C HIS A 18 -4.65 -4.63 13.56
N ALA A 19 -3.79 -5.63 13.41
CA ALA A 19 -3.61 -6.35 12.14
C ALA A 19 -3.95 -7.84 12.32
N GLN A 20 -4.82 -8.35 11.45
CA GLN A 20 -5.17 -9.76 11.47
C GLN A 20 -3.99 -10.60 10.94
N ILE A 21 -3.49 -11.51 11.76
CA ILE A 21 -2.45 -12.45 11.33
C ILE A 21 -3.05 -13.47 10.36
N HIS A 22 -2.39 -13.64 9.21
CA HIS A 22 -2.74 -14.69 8.25
C HIS A 22 -2.23 -16.05 8.73
N SER A 23 -3.14 -16.86 9.26
CA SER A 23 -2.90 -18.23 9.76
C SER A 23 -4.07 -19.14 9.39
N ASN A 24 -3.81 -20.45 9.32
CA ASN A 24 -4.85 -21.44 8.99
C ASN A 24 -5.84 -21.64 10.15
N THR A 25 -5.37 -21.53 11.39
CA THR A 25 -6.17 -21.69 12.61
C THR A 25 -6.09 -20.44 13.51
N LYS A 26 -7.03 -20.30 14.43
CA LYS A 26 -7.10 -19.17 15.38
C LYS A 26 -5.89 -19.15 16.32
N LEU A 27 -5.71 -18.03 17.05
CA LEU A 27 -4.55 -17.80 17.92
C LEU A 27 -4.47 -18.78 19.10
N PHE A 28 -5.63 -19.16 19.65
CA PHE A 28 -5.72 -19.99 20.87
C PHE A 28 -6.57 -21.25 20.69
N SER A 29 -7.01 -21.58 19.47
CA SER A 29 -7.83 -22.76 19.19
C SER A 29 -7.55 -23.36 17.81
N GLY A 30 -7.93 -24.62 17.62
CA GLY A 30 -7.77 -25.34 16.36
C GLY A 30 -8.79 -24.98 15.27
N SER A 31 -9.74 -24.08 15.55
CA SER A 31 -10.72 -23.64 14.57
C SER A 31 -10.05 -22.93 13.39
N GLN A 32 -10.58 -23.15 12.20
CA GLN A 32 -10.08 -22.48 11.00
C GLN A 32 -10.35 -20.97 11.02
N VAL A 33 -9.53 -20.23 10.28
CA VAL A 33 -9.76 -18.82 9.97
C VAL A 33 -10.26 -18.73 8.53
N GLY A 34 -11.46 -18.17 8.34
CA GLY A 34 -12.06 -18.00 7.01
C GLY A 34 -12.94 -16.76 6.95
N PHE A 35 -13.04 -16.17 5.77
CA PHE A 35 -13.94 -15.05 5.49
C PHE A 35 -15.26 -15.58 4.91
N GLN A 36 -16.36 -14.87 5.18
CA GLN A 36 -17.69 -15.19 4.64
C GLN A 36 -18.20 -16.62 4.95
N ALA A 37 -17.68 -17.23 6.02
CA ALA A 37 -18.20 -18.51 6.50
C ALA A 37 -19.61 -18.33 7.09
N PRO A 38 -20.48 -19.37 7.04
CA PRO A 38 -21.77 -19.32 7.72
C PRO A 38 -21.61 -18.96 9.21
N PRO A 39 -22.52 -18.17 9.82
CA PRO A 39 -22.40 -17.74 11.20
C PRO A 39 -22.14 -18.90 12.17
N ASN A 40 -21.19 -18.70 13.08
CA ASN A 40 -20.79 -19.69 14.09
C ASN A 40 -20.34 -21.07 13.56
N SER A 41 -19.95 -21.20 12.28
CA SER A 41 -19.48 -22.46 11.70
C SER A 41 -17.98 -22.76 11.94
N LEU A 42 -17.18 -21.74 12.24
CA LEU A 42 -15.74 -21.84 12.48
C LEU A 42 -15.42 -21.64 13.97
N VAL A 43 -16.16 -22.33 14.84
CA VAL A 43 -16.15 -22.14 16.29
C VAL A 43 -15.88 -23.46 16.99
N SER A 44 -14.87 -23.48 17.86
CA SER A 44 -14.58 -24.61 18.74
C SER A 44 -15.20 -24.40 20.12
N PHE A 45 -15.16 -25.44 20.96
CA PHE A 45 -15.60 -25.32 22.35
C PHE A 45 -14.84 -24.24 23.14
N PHE A 46 -13.57 -24.00 22.83
CA PHE A 46 -12.79 -22.91 23.44
C PHE A 46 -13.32 -21.54 22.98
N ASP A 47 -13.60 -21.39 21.69
CA ASP A 47 -14.09 -20.11 21.14
C ASP A 47 -15.46 -19.74 21.72
N ALA A 48 -16.32 -20.74 21.96
CA ALA A 48 -17.61 -20.59 22.63
C ALA A 48 -17.51 -20.54 24.16
N SER A 49 -16.30 -20.61 24.72
CA SER A 49 -16.03 -20.57 26.17
C SER A 49 -16.78 -21.63 26.98
N LEU A 50 -16.86 -22.86 26.45
CA LEU A 50 -17.44 -23.97 27.21
C LEU A 50 -16.57 -24.27 28.46
N PRO A 51 -17.18 -24.59 29.62
CA PRO A 51 -16.45 -24.91 30.83
C PRO A 51 -15.43 -26.04 30.63
N GLY A 52 -14.22 -25.86 31.17
CA GLY A 52 -13.15 -26.86 31.12
C GLY A 52 -12.26 -26.81 29.87
N THR A 53 -12.54 -25.91 28.92
CA THR A 53 -11.64 -25.70 27.76
C THR A 53 -10.41 -24.87 28.12
N LEU A 54 -9.31 -25.09 27.40
CA LEU A 54 -8.02 -24.40 27.61
C LEU A 54 -7.47 -23.84 26.30
N PRO A 55 -6.76 -22.69 26.33
CA PRO A 55 -6.15 -22.09 25.15
C PRO A 55 -4.94 -22.90 24.68
N VAL A 56 -4.77 -23.02 23.35
CA VAL A 56 -3.58 -23.61 22.72
C VAL A 56 -2.97 -22.60 21.75
N LEU A 57 -1.80 -22.07 22.09
CA LEU A 57 -1.14 -21.02 21.32
C LEU A 57 -0.71 -21.50 19.92
N ASN A 58 -1.04 -20.70 18.92
CA ASN A 58 -0.68 -20.94 17.53
C ASN A 58 0.76 -20.48 17.22
N ARG A 59 1.65 -21.44 16.91
CA ARG A 59 3.04 -21.16 16.53
C ARG A 59 3.17 -20.19 15.37
N ARG A 60 2.37 -20.35 14.30
CA ARG A 60 2.45 -19.48 13.12
C ARG A 60 2.16 -18.02 13.47
N CYS A 61 1.25 -17.78 14.41
CA CYS A 61 0.95 -16.44 14.89
C CYS A 61 2.13 -15.82 15.63
N VAL A 62 2.82 -16.59 16.47
CA VAL A 62 4.04 -16.14 17.14
C VAL A 62 5.14 -15.81 16.13
N GLU A 63 5.39 -16.70 15.17
CA GLU A 63 6.39 -16.47 14.12
C GLU A 63 6.07 -15.20 13.31
N ALA A 64 4.81 -14.96 12.98
CA ALA A 64 4.38 -13.75 12.28
C ALA A 64 4.65 -12.48 13.12
N ALA A 65 4.37 -12.53 14.42
CA ALA A 65 4.61 -11.38 15.30
C ALA A 65 6.11 -11.11 15.50
N VAL A 66 6.93 -12.16 15.67
CA VAL A 66 8.40 -12.04 15.72
C VAL A 66 8.95 -11.50 14.40
N MET A 67 8.50 -12.02 13.26
CA MET A 67 8.89 -11.55 11.94
C MET A 67 8.55 -10.07 11.76
N THR A 68 7.35 -9.65 12.20
CA THR A 68 6.92 -8.25 12.17
C THR A 68 7.81 -7.39 13.07
N GLY A 69 8.16 -7.87 14.27
CA GLY A 69 9.09 -7.18 15.16
C GLY A 69 10.47 -6.98 14.53
N LEU A 70 11.03 -8.00 13.89
CA LEU A 70 12.31 -7.90 13.17
C LEU A 70 12.20 -6.92 12.00
N ALA A 71 11.12 -6.98 11.21
CA ALA A 71 10.88 -6.08 10.10
C ALA A 71 10.76 -4.60 10.50
N LEU A 72 10.27 -4.34 11.72
CA LEU A 72 10.10 -3.02 12.32
C LEU A 72 11.26 -2.63 13.24
N ASN A 73 12.39 -3.34 13.17
CA ASN A 73 13.58 -3.11 13.98
C ASN A 73 13.32 -3.10 15.49
N CYS A 74 12.34 -3.87 15.96
CA CYS A 74 12.05 -4.01 17.38
C CYS A 74 13.06 -4.94 18.07
N THR A 75 13.23 -4.73 19.38
CA THR A 75 13.85 -5.72 20.26
C THR A 75 12.85 -6.83 20.55
N ILE A 76 13.19 -8.08 20.19
CA ILE A 76 12.35 -9.24 20.47
C ILE A 76 12.61 -9.73 21.91
N ASN A 77 11.56 -9.87 22.70
CA ASN A 77 11.66 -10.42 24.05
C ASN A 77 11.83 -11.94 23.99
N ARG A 78 12.91 -12.47 24.60
CA ARG A 78 13.17 -13.93 24.71
C ARG A 78 12.13 -14.67 25.52
N LYS A 79 11.48 -13.95 26.43
CA LYS A 79 10.37 -14.41 27.24
C LYS A 79 9.23 -13.43 27.03
N SER A 80 8.05 -13.91 26.71
CA SER A 80 6.84 -13.11 26.57
C SER A 80 5.72 -13.73 27.39
N LEU A 81 4.84 -12.89 27.94
CA LEU A 81 3.79 -13.30 28.88
C LEU A 81 2.42 -12.94 28.32
N PHE A 82 1.47 -13.86 28.47
CA PHE A 82 0.06 -13.60 28.20
C PHE A 82 -0.67 -13.14 29.47
N ASP A 83 -1.69 -12.33 29.23
CA ASP A 83 -2.48 -11.61 30.20
C ASP A 83 -3.96 -11.71 29.86
N ARG A 84 -4.81 -11.72 30.88
CA ARG A 84 -6.25 -11.56 30.72
C ARG A 84 -6.64 -10.11 30.93
N LYS A 85 -7.26 -9.51 29.93
CA LYS A 85 -7.91 -8.18 29.98
C LYS A 85 -9.40 -8.38 30.19
N HIS A 86 -9.91 -8.10 31.39
CA HIS A 86 -11.30 -8.39 31.77
C HIS A 86 -12.25 -7.27 31.36
N TYR A 87 -13.25 -7.62 30.57
CA TYR A 87 -14.41 -6.78 30.29
C TYR A 87 -15.55 -7.66 29.79
N PHE A 88 -16.79 -7.30 30.16
CA PHE A 88 -17.97 -8.05 29.77
C PHE A 88 -18.57 -7.43 28.52
N TYR A 89 -18.67 -8.24 27.47
CA TYR A 89 -19.38 -7.91 26.24
C TYR A 89 -19.89 -9.18 25.58
N ALA A 90 -21.01 -9.10 24.86
CA ALA A 90 -21.70 -10.29 24.33
C ALA A 90 -20.89 -11.05 23.27
N ASP A 91 -19.99 -10.37 22.56
CA ASP A 91 -19.08 -10.97 21.58
C ASP A 91 -17.78 -11.54 22.17
N LEU A 92 -17.62 -11.47 23.50
CA LEU A 92 -16.48 -12.01 24.24
C LEU A 92 -16.98 -12.96 25.35
N PRO A 93 -17.35 -14.21 24.99
CA PRO A 93 -18.03 -15.12 25.91
C PRO A 93 -17.23 -15.47 27.16
N ALA A 94 -15.89 -15.41 27.12
CA ALA A 94 -15.03 -15.67 28.27
C ALA A 94 -15.09 -14.56 29.35
N GLY A 95 -15.59 -13.36 29.02
CA GLY A 95 -15.53 -12.19 29.90
C GLY A 95 -14.11 -11.60 30.09
N TYR A 96 -13.15 -12.11 29.32
CA TYR A 96 -11.79 -11.57 29.22
C TYR A 96 -11.18 -11.86 27.85
N GLN A 97 -10.27 -10.98 27.42
CA GLN A 97 -9.49 -11.12 26.21
C GLN A 97 -8.06 -11.53 26.59
N ILE A 98 -7.54 -12.59 25.97
CA ILE A 98 -6.12 -12.95 26.13
C ILE A 98 -5.26 -12.01 25.28
N THR A 99 -4.31 -11.32 25.89
CA THR A 99 -3.42 -10.31 25.28
C THR A 99 -2.03 -10.34 25.94
N GLN A 100 -1.16 -9.36 25.69
CA GLN A 100 0.15 -9.23 26.33
C GLN A 100 0.37 -7.79 26.79
N GLN A 101 0.23 -7.54 28.10
CA GLN A 101 0.41 -6.21 28.68
C GLN A 101 1.77 -6.07 29.36
N ARG A 102 2.19 -7.06 30.16
CA ARG A 102 3.39 -6.93 31.00
C ARG A 102 4.68 -7.16 30.26
N LEU A 103 4.71 -8.15 29.36
CA LEU A 103 5.90 -8.52 28.61
C LEU A 103 5.51 -8.95 27.18
N PRO A 104 5.27 -7.97 26.29
CA PRO A 104 4.83 -8.23 24.92
C PRO A 104 5.93 -8.90 24.09
N ILE A 105 5.59 -9.41 22.91
CA ILE A 105 6.54 -10.17 22.08
C ILE A 105 7.69 -9.31 21.54
N ALA A 106 7.45 -8.02 21.25
CA ALA A 106 8.49 -7.10 20.80
C ALA A 106 8.25 -5.66 21.26
N VAL A 107 9.33 -4.90 21.47
CA VAL A 107 9.30 -3.50 21.95
C VAL A 107 10.36 -2.65 21.26
N ASP A 108 10.26 -1.33 21.40
CA ASP A 108 11.31 -0.36 21.05
C ASP A 108 11.79 -0.45 19.59
N GLY A 109 10.85 -0.58 18.66
CA GLY A 109 11.13 -0.58 17.23
C GLY A 109 11.18 0.80 16.60
N THR A 110 11.52 0.84 15.32
CA THR A 110 11.59 2.06 14.52
C THR A 110 11.18 1.78 13.09
N LEU A 111 10.20 2.54 12.60
CA LEU A 111 9.76 2.51 11.22
C LEU A 111 10.18 3.79 10.50
N THR A 112 11.09 3.64 9.54
CA THR A 112 11.47 4.72 8.62
C THR A 112 10.61 4.65 7.36
N TYR A 113 9.98 5.76 7.01
CA TYR A 113 9.17 5.88 5.81
C TYR A 113 9.53 7.14 5.03
N SER A 114 9.32 7.09 3.73
CA SER A 114 9.56 8.20 2.82
C SER A 114 8.26 8.55 2.12
N HIS A 115 8.00 9.84 1.96
CA HIS A 115 6.85 10.35 1.21
C HIS A 115 7.28 11.52 0.34
N LEU A 116 6.49 11.81 -0.69
CA LEU A 116 6.68 13.00 -1.51
C LEU A 116 6.10 14.22 -0.79
N GLY A 117 6.93 15.23 -0.50
CA GLY A 117 6.54 16.39 0.29
C GLY A 117 7.57 17.54 0.21
N GLY A 118 7.19 18.73 0.67
CA GLY A 118 8.01 19.95 0.57
C GLY A 118 7.46 20.99 -0.41
N ARG A 119 8.17 22.11 -0.60
CA ARG A 119 7.73 23.21 -1.50
C ARG A 119 7.53 22.74 -2.94
N ASN A 120 8.30 21.75 -3.39
CA ASN A 120 8.11 21.04 -4.65
C ASN A 120 7.57 19.64 -4.35
N ARG A 121 6.41 19.28 -4.92
CA ARG A 121 5.75 17.97 -4.74
C ARG A 121 6.58 16.75 -5.19
N ASN A 122 7.79 16.94 -5.72
CA ASN A 122 8.67 15.89 -6.22
C ASN A 122 9.89 15.66 -5.29
N THR A 123 9.96 16.30 -4.13
CA THR A 123 11.04 16.05 -3.16
C THR A 123 10.66 14.87 -2.25
N VAL A 124 11.55 13.89 -2.14
CA VAL A 124 11.39 12.77 -1.22
C VAL A 124 11.82 13.22 0.18
N VAL A 125 10.91 13.13 1.14
CA VAL A 125 11.15 13.44 2.55
C VAL A 125 11.10 12.15 3.35
N THR A 126 12.19 11.85 4.05
CA THR A 126 12.28 10.71 4.96
C THR A 126 11.93 11.13 6.39
N LYS A 127 11.11 10.32 7.04
CA LYS A 127 10.70 10.46 8.44
C LYS A 127 10.84 9.12 9.14
N SER A 128 10.89 9.17 10.46
CA SER A 128 10.98 7.98 11.29
C SER A 128 9.99 8.10 12.45
N VAL A 129 9.40 6.98 12.83
CA VAL A 129 8.47 6.87 13.97
C VAL A 129 8.87 5.69 14.85
N MET A 130 8.72 5.86 16.15
CA MET A 130 8.97 4.82 17.14
C MET A 130 7.81 3.83 17.19
N ILE A 131 8.12 2.55 17.23
CA ILE A 131 7.16 1.47 17.50
C ILE A 131 7.31 1.08 18.96
N LYS A 132 6.35 1.48 19.79
CA LYS A 132 6.42 1.23 21.24
C LYS A 132 6.40 -0.26 21.56
N GLN A 133 5.46 -1.00 20.97
CA GLN A 133 5.27 -2.42 21.24
C GLN A 133 4.52 -3.12 20.11
N ILE A 134 4.75 -4.42 20.00
CA ILE A 134 3.95 -5.37 19.22
C ILE A 134 3.53 -6.46 20.19
N GLN A 135 2.23 -6.75 20.23
CA GLN A 135 1.63 -7.75 21.11
C GLN A 135 0.70 -8.68 20.32
N LEU A 136 0.54 -9.89 20.83
CA LEU A 136 -0.47 -10.84 20.36
C LEU A 136 -1.74 -10.71 21.18
N GLU A 137 -2.89 -10.66 20.52
CA GLU A 137 -4.18 -10.62 21.20
C GLU A 137 -5.26 -11.43 20.48
N GLN A 138 -6.21 -11.94 21.27
CA GLN A 138 -7.40 -12.60 20.79
C GLN A 138 -8.41 -11.57 20.29
N ASP A 139 -8.92 -11.75 19.08
CA ASP A 139 -10.00 -10.91 18.54
C ASP A 139 -11.36 -11.33 19.13
N SER A 140 -12.31 -10.41 19.24
CA SER A 140 -13.67 -10.71 19.67
C SER A 140 -14.54 -11.23 18.51
N GLY A 141 -15.73 -11.72 18.84
CA GLY A 141 -16.77 -12.00 17.86
C GLY A 141 -17.36 -10.72 17.26
N LYS A 142 -18.36 -10.90 16.41
CA LYS A 142 -19.14 -9.83 15.81
C LYS A 142 -20.53 -9.78 16.44
N SER A 143 -20.95 -8.58 16.85
CA SER A 143 -22.32 -8.31 17.27
C SER A 143 -23.09 -7.67 16.12
N LEU A 144 -24.26 -8.22 15.79
CA LEU A 144 -25.20 -7.67 14.80
C LEU A 144 -26.50 -7.35 15.52
N HIS A 145 -26.88 -6.07 15.54
CA HIS A 145 -28.15 -5.66 16.14
C HIS A 145 -29.27 -5.78 15.09
N ASP A 146 -30.25 -6.63 15.39
CA ASP A 146 -31.48 -6.77 14.61
C ASP A 146 -32.55 -5.87 15.24
N ASP A 147 -32.68 -4.66 14.69
CA ASP A 147 -33.66 -3.66 15.14
C ASP A 147 -35.10 -4.19 15.05
N TYR A 148 -35.41 -5.00 14.02
CA TYR A 148 -36.76 -5.51 13.79
C TYR A 148 -37.18 -6.50 14.87
N ARG A 149 -36.25 -7.37 15.29
CA ARG A 149 -36.49 -8.36 16.36
C ARG A 149 -36.11 -7.86 17.74
N SER A 150 -35.50 -6.67 17.85
CA SER A 150 -34.93 -6.14 19.09
C SER A 150 -33.98 -7.14 19.77
N GLN A 151 -33.15 -7.80 18.97
CA GLN A 151 -32.21 -8.83 19.42
C GLN A 151 -30.79 -8.50 18.95
N THR A 152 -29.79 -8.96 19.70
CA THR A 152 -28.39 -8.92 19.26
C THR A 152 -27.96 -10.33 18.90
N LEU A 153 -27.57 -10.51 17.65
CA LEU A 153 -27.05 -11.76 17.12
C LEU A 153 -25.52 -11.75 17.26
N ILE A 154 -24.95 -12.87 17.70
CA ILE A 154 -23.51 -13.02 17.93
C ILE A 154 -22.94 -14.03 16.95
N ASP A 155 -21.87 -13.64 16.25
CA ASP A 155 -21.07 -14.52 15.41
C ASP A 155 -19.63 -14.62 15.96
N LEU A 156 -19.25 -15.82 16.41
CA LEU A 156 -17.95 -16.13 17.00
C LEU A 156 -16.92 -16.62 15.97
N ASN A 157 -17.23 -16.58 14.67
CA ASN A 157 -16.27 -16.90 13.61
C ASN A 157 -15.04 -15.98 13.66
N ARG A 158 -15.27 -14.65 13.80
CA ARG A 158 -14.38 -13.53 14.16
C ARG A 158 -14.96 -12.19 13.67
N ALA A 159 -14.53 -11.06 14.25
CA ALA A 159 -14.80 -9.73 13.69
C ALA A 159 -14.02 -9.51 12.37
N GLU A 160 -14.72 -9.17 11.30
CA GLU A 160 -14.15 -8.88 9.98
C GLU A 160 -13.30 -7.59 9.99
N GLY A 161 -12.12 -7.62 9.38
CA GLY A 161 -11.26 -6.44 9.22
C GLY A 161 -9.77 -6.78 9.30
N GLN A 162 -9.10 -6.82 8.14
CA GLN A 162 -7.68 -7.20 8.06
C GLN A 162 -6.75 -6.22 8.78
N LEU A 163 -7.11 -4.93 8.81
CA LEU A 163 -6.38 -3.86 9.46
C LEU A 163 -7.37 -2.86 10.05
N ARG A 164 -7.24 -2.55 11.34
CA ARG A 164 -8.01 -1.51 12.04
C ARG A 164 -7.06 -0.52 12.69
N VAL A 165 -7.39 0.76 12.67
CA VAL A 165 -6.54 1.81 13.23
C VAL A 165 -7.37 2.74 14.10
N ASP A 166 -6.90 2.96 15.32
CA ASP A 166 -7.39 4.01 16.21
C ASP A 166 -6.34 5.12 16.31
N ALA A 167 -6.77 6.38 16.30
CA ALA A 167 -5.89 7.55 16.36
C ALA A 167 -5.96 8.22 17.73
N ASN A 168 -4.81 8.49 18.33
CA ASN A 168 -4.69 9.21 19.60
C ASN A 168 -4.10 10.59 19.31
N VAL A 169 -4.87 11.65 19.51
CA VAL A 169 -4.49 13.02 19.17
C VAL A 169 -4.43 13.89 20.43
N SER A 170 -3.38 14.69 20.54
CA SER A 170 -3.20 15.69 21.59
C SER A 170 -2.56 16.95 21.01
N VAL A 171 -3.04 18.12 21.41
CA VAL A 171 -2.50 19.43 21.03
C VAL A 171 -2.00 20.16 22.28
N HIS A 172 -0.84 20.78 22.18
CA HIS A 172 -0.21 21.53 23.28
C HIS A 172 0.62 22.71 22.75
N ARG A 173 1.08 23.59 23.64
CA ARG A 173 2.05 24.63 23.27
C ARG A 173 3.47 24.07 23.32
N PRO A 174 4.38 24.49 22.42
CA PRO A 174 5.77 24.10 22.43
C PRO A 174 6.42 24.39 23.79
N GLY A 175 7.04 23.38 24.39
CA GLY A 175 7.66 23.47 25.71
C GLY A 175 6.76 23.07 26.87
N ASP A 176 5.43 23.01 26.68
CA ASP A 176 4.50 22.49 27.68
C ASP A 176 4.44 20.95 27.65
N PRO A 177 3.96 20.29 28.73
CA PRO A 177 3.58 18.89 28.68
C PRO A 177 2.51 18.62 27.60
N TRP A 178 2.41 17.35 27.17
CA TRP A 178 1.37 16.95 26.22
C TRP A 178 -0.03 17.28 26.75
N GLY A 179 -0.88 17.77 25.85
CA GLY A 179 -2.27 18.06 26.14
C GLY A 179 -3.10 16.81 26.36
N ILE A 180 -4.37 17.00 26.69
CA ILE A 180 -5.30 15.91 26.94
C ILE A 180 -5.54 15.12 25.65
N ARG A 181 -5.44 13.79 25.76
CA ARG A 181 -5.57 12.85 24.66
C ARG A 181 -7.04 12.62 24.30
N THR A 182 -7.35 12.71 23.02
CA THR A 182 -8.60 12.20 22.44
C THR A 182 -8.30 10.96 21.60
N GLU A 183 -9.05 9.89 21.83
CA GLU A 183 -8.97 8.65 21.05
C GLU A 183 -10.09 8.61 20.01
N VAL A 184 -9.74 8.55 18.73
CA VAL A 184 -10.69 8.48 17.61
C VAL A 184 -10.72 7.07 17.06
N LYS A 185 -11.91 6.46 17.04
CA LYS A 185 -12.19 5.11 16.55
C LYS A 185 -13.03 5.11 15.27
N ASN A 186 -13.30 3.90 14.75
CA ASN A 186 -14.14 3.66 13.57
C ASN A 186 -13.56 4.27 12.28
N ILE A 187 -12.26 4.07 12.07
CA ILE A 187 -11.53 4.61 10.93
C ILE A 187 -11.29 3.48 9.91
N ASN A 188 -12.08 3.51 8.83
CA ASN A 188 -12.13 2.40 7.87
C ASN A 188 -11.21 2.57 6.63
N SER A 189 -10.43 3.66 6.55
CA SER A 189 -9.47 3.85 5.46
C SER A 189 -8.36 4.82 5.84
N ALA A 190 -7.20 4.73 5.17
CA ALA A 190 -6.09 5.67 5.36
C ALA A 190 -6.49 7.13 5.05
N ARG A 191 -7.39 7.34 4.09
CA ARG A 191 -7.94 8.67 3.79
C ARG A 191 -8.77 9.21 4.94
N ASN A 192 -9.63 8.36 5.53
CA ASN A 192 -10.43 8.75 6.70
C ASN A 192 -9.56 8.93 7.94
N LEU A 193 -8.47 8.19 8.07
CA LEU A 193 -7.48 8.38 9.14
C LEU A 193 -6.88 9.79 9.10
N ALA A 194 -6.40 10.21 7.93
CA ALA A 194 -5.86 11.55 7.74
C ALA A 194 -6.91 12.63 8.07
N ARG A 195 -8.13 12.50 7.51
CA ARG A 195 -9.25 13.43 7.78
C ARG A 195 -9.63 13.49 9.26
N ALA A 196 -9.66 12.34 9.94
CA ALA A 196 -10.01 12.25 11.35
C ALA A 196 -8.96 12.94 12.23
N ILE A 197 -7.67 12.73 11.95
CA ILE A 197 -6.55 13.38 12.64
C ILE A 197 -6.60 14.89 12.39
N ASP A 198 -6.73 15.32 11.13
CA ASP A 198 -6.78 16.74 10.77
C ASP A 198 -7.94 17.45 11.47
N TYR A 199 -9.14 16.86 11.43
CA TYR A 199 -10.31 17.41 12.11
C TYR A 199 -10.08 17.52 13.63
N GLU A 200 -9.56 16.46 14.26
CA GLU A 200 -9.38 16.44 15.71
C GLU A 200 -8.30 17.43 16.17
N ILE A 201 -7.23 17.61 15.40
CA ILE A 201 -6.23 18.66 15.63
C ILE A 201 -6.89 20.04 15.60
N GLN A 202 -7.64 20.35 14.54
CA GLN A 202 -8.31 21.64 14.41
C GLN A 202 -9.34 21.89 15.53
N ARG A 203 -10.10 20.86 15.91
CA ARG A 203 -11.05 20.92 17.02
C ARG A 203 -10.35 21.25 18.34
N GLN A 204 -9.28 20.53 18.68
CA GLN A 204 -8.54 20.77 19.92
C GLN A 204 -7.87 22.15 19.93
N MET A 205 -7.30 22.58 18.81
CA MET A 205 -6.75 23.93 18.66
C MET A 205 -7.83 24.99 18.94
N PHE A 206 -9.00 24.87 18.31
CA PHE A 206 -10.11 25.80 18.52
C PHE A 206 -10.56 25.87 19.98
N VAL A 207 -10.68 24.72 20.66
CA VAL A 207 -11.05 24.66 22.09
C VAL A 207 -10.01 25.39 22.95
N LEU A 208 -8.72 25.11 22.75
CA LEU A 208 -7.63 25.71 23.53
C LEU A 208 -7.47 27.21 23.26
N GLU A 209 -7.61 27.64 22.00
CA GLU A 209 -7.56 29.06 21.61
C GLU A 209 -8.76 29.85 22.15
N SER A 210 -9.90 29.20 22.30
CA SER A 210 -11.10 29.79 22.93
C SER A 210 -11.03 29.83 24.47
N GLY A 211 -9.92 29.39 25.07
CA GLY A 211 -9.73 29.33 26.53
C GLY A 211 -10.45 28.16 27.20
N GLY A 212 -10.94 27.18 26.43
CA GLY A 212 -11.54 25.95 26.95
C GLY A 212 -10.51 24.86 27.24
N THR A 213 -11.01 23.73 27.76
CA THR A 213 -10.20 22.54 28.08
C THR A 213 -10.66 21.36 27.24
N VAL A 214 -9.72 20.67 26.59
CA VAL A 214 -10.00 19.43 25.87
C VAL A 214 -10.34 18.33 26.88
N GLN A 215 -11.43 17.59 26.66
CA GLN A 215 -11.82 16.49 27.53
C GLN A 215 -11.16 15.17 27.08
N ASN A 216 -10.92 14.27 28.04
CA ASN A 216 -10.42 12.93 27.76
C ASN A 216 -11.60 12.03 27.38
N GLU A 217 -11.82 11.85 26.09
CA GLU A 217 -12.99 11.18 25.53
C GLU A 217 -12.60 10.19 24.42
N THR A 218 -13.48 9.22 24.19
CA THR A 218 -13.44 8.41 22.96
C THR A 218 -14.45 8.97 21.98
N ARG A 219 -14.00 9.26 20.75
CA ARG A 219 -14.83 9.79 19.67
C ARG A 219 -14.87 8.79 18.50
N SER A 220 -15.96 8.80 17.74
CA SER A 220 -16.09 8.06 16.48
C SER A 220 -15.91 9.02 15.31
N PHE A 221 -15.23 8.59 14.25
CA PHE A 221 -15.18 9.35 13.01
C PHE A 221 -16.38 9.00 12.11
N ASP A 222 -17.11 10.03 11.66
CA ASP A 222 -18.12 9.86 10.60
C ASP A 222 -17.52 10.25 9.25
N GLY A 223 -17.32 9.25 8.38
CA GLY A 223 -16.76 9.45 7.05
C GLY A 223 -17.62 10.32 6.12
N LYS A 224 -18.94 10.41 6.36
CA LYS A 224 -19.87 11.20 5.54
C LYS A 224 -19.73 12.69 5.84
N THR A 225 -19.87 13.08 7.11
CA THR A 225 -19.73 14.48 7.53
C THR A 225 -18.27 14.93 7.59
N GLY A 226 -17.35 13.99 7.83
CA GLY A 226 -15.93 14.30 8.08
C GLY A 226 -15.65 14.79 9.50
N HIS A 227 -16.59 14.62 10.43
CA HIS A 227 -16.48 15.10 11.80
C HIS A 227 -16.19 13.95 12.78
N THR A 228 -15.60 14.27 13.94
CA THR A 228 -15.55 13.36 15.09
C THR A 228 -16.75 13.61 15.99
N ILE A 229 -17.42 12.55 16.43
CA ILE A 229 -18.62 12.59 17.28
C ILE A 229 -18.26 11.97 18.65
N PRO A 230 -18.61 12.60 19.78
CA PRO A 230 -18.36 12.03 21.11
C PRO A 230 -19.16 10.73 21.26
N MET A 231 -18.51 9.67 21.74
CA MET A 231 -19.20 8.41 22.06
C MET A 231 -19.40 8.24 23.56
N ARG A 232 -18.32 8.41 24.32
CA ARG A 232 -18.30 8.24 25.77
C ARG A 232 -17.18 9.07 26.38
N ASP A 233 -17.47 9.61 27.55
CA ASP A 233 -16.47 10.29 28.36
C ASP A 233 -15.69 9.25 29.16
N LYS A 234 -14.37 9.44 29.32
CA LYS A 234 -13.53 8.56 30.15
C LYS A 234 -13.47 9.06 31.60
N GLU A 235 -14.60 9.49 32.16
CA GLU A 235 -14.65 9.99 33.55
C GLU A 235 -14.26 8.91 34.58
N GLY A 236 -14.39 7.63 34.23
CA GLY A 236 -13.73 6.52 34.92
C GLY A 236 -12.68 5.85 34.03
N LEU A 237 -11.45 5.71 34.53
CA LEU A 237 -10.51 4.73 33.96
C LEU A 237 -11.17 3.35 34.08
N GLN A 238 -11.52 2.72 32.95
CA GLN A 238 -12.00 1.35 32.98
C GLN A 238 -10.87 0.45 33.50
N ASP A 239 -11.05 -0.06 34.72
CA ASP A 239 -10.13 -1.03 35.28
C ASP A 239 -10.40 -2.40 34.63
N TYR A 240 -9.58 -2.73 33.62
CA TYR A 240 -9.61 -4.01 32.95
C TYR A 240 -9.06 -5.16 33.81
N ARG A 241 -8.62 -4.91 35.06
CA ARG A 241 -8.14 -5.93 36.01
C ARG A 241 -7.20 -6.94 35.35
N PHE A 242 -6.13 -6.42 34.76
CA PHE A 242 -5.15 -7.26 34.09
C PHE A 242 -4.53 -8.25 35.07
N MET A 243 -4.49 -9.53 34.70
CA MET A 243 -3.83 -10.58 35.47
C MET A 243 -3.06 -11.51 34.52
N PRO A 244 -2.04 -12.24 35.00
CA PRO A 244 -1.39 -13.27 34.21
C PRO A 244 -2.39 -14.31 33.70
N GLU A 245 -2.23 -14.78 32.47
CA GLU A 245 -2.98 -15.95 31.97
C GLU A 245 -2.36 -17.23 32.54
N PRO A 246 -2.96 -17.89 33.54
CA PRO A 246 -2.36 -19.05 34.19
C PRO A 246 -2.35 -20.29 33.30
N ASN A 247 -3.22 -20.36 32.28
CA ASN A 247 -3.36 -21.54 31.43
C ASN A 247 -2.34 -21.56 30.28
N LEU A 248 -1.57 -20.48 30.09
CA LEU A 248 -0.50 -20.42 29.10
C LEU A 248 0.84 -20.27 29.84
N PRO A 249 1.80 -21.19 29.63
CA PRO A 249 3.15 -20.98 30.15
C PRO A 249 3.79 -19.76 29.46
N PRO A 250 4.86 -19.19 30.06
CA PRO A 250 5.64 -18.16 29.39
C PRO A 250 6.07 -18.60 27.98
N LEU A 251 5.83 -17.74 27.01
CA LEU A 251 6.27 -17.95 25.64
C LEU A 251 7.78 -17.70 25.57
N MET A 252 8.54 -18.74 25.24
CA MET A 252 9.99 -18.66 25.08
C MET A 252 10.35 -18.59 23.59
N VAL A 253 11.16 -17.60 23.24
CA VAL A 253 11.72 -17.39 21.90
C VAL A 253 13.23 -17.57 21.97
N TYR A 254 13.74 -18.53 21.23
CA TYR A 254 15.15 -18.93 21.27
C TYR A 254 15.94 -18.23 20.16
N GLU A 255 17.24 -18.03 20.36
CA GLU A 255 18.08 -17.46 19.30
C GLU A 255 18.31 -18.47 18.19
N ALA A 256 18.77 -19.66 18.58
CA ALA A 256 19.08 -20.79 17.70
C ALA A 256 18.47 -22.09 18.24
N CYS A 257 18.29 -23.10 17.39
CA CYS A 257 17.84 -24.44 17.82
C CYS A 257 18.74 -25.04 18.91
N SER A 258 20.05 -24.77 18.87
CA SER A 258 21.03 -25.21 19.88
C SER A 258 20.82 -24.60 21.27
N THR A 259 20.10 -23.49 21.36
CA THR A 259 19.79 -22.81 22.64
C THR A 259 18.48 -23.29 23.27
N ALA A 260 17.71 -24.12 22.56
CA ALA A 260 16.50 -24.72 23.10
C ALA A 260 16.85 -25.85 24.09
N PRO A 261 16.03 -26.07 25.14
CA PRO A 261 16.27 -27.14 26.10
C PRO A 261 16.29 -28.53 25.43
N PRO A 262 17.12 -29.47 25.93
CA PRO A 262 17.15 -30.84 25.43
C PRO A 262 15.77 -31.50 25.49
N GLY A 263 15.37 -32.20 24.41
CA GLY A 263 14.11 -32.94 24.34
C GLY A 263 12.89 -32.15 23.87
N VAL A 264 13.01 -30.84 23.62
CA VAL A 264 11.95 -30.04 22.99
C VAL A 264 12.01 -30.22 21.48
N ALA A 265 10.89 -30.61 20.86
CA ALA A 265 10.85 -30.77 19.41
C ALA A 265 10.99 -29.40 18.72
N PRO A 266 11.72 -29.30 17.58
CA PRO A 266 11.78 -28.05 16.81
C PRO A 266 10.41 -27.52 16.41
N SER A 267 9.41 -28.40 16.26
CA SER A 267 8.01 -28.06 15.97
C SER A 267 7.34 -27.23 17.08
N GLN A 268 7.85 -27.27 18.31
CA GLN A 268 7.26 -26.68 19.51
C GLN A 268 7.92 -25.37 19.97
N VAL A 269 8.94 -24.90 19.24
CA VAL A 269 9.68 -23.68 19.58
C VAL A 269 9.60 -22.67 18.45
N VAL A 270 9.85 -21.40 18.79
CA VAL A 270 10.08 -20.33 17.82
C VAL A 270 11.53 -19.90 17.95
N VAL A 271 12.25 -19.91 16.82
CA VAL A 271 13.69 -19.65 16.72
C VAL A 271 13.92 -18.41 15.88
N LEU A 272 14.68 -17.44 16.39
CA LEU A 272 14.89 -16.17 15.71
C LEU A 272 15.66 -16.31 14.40
N GLU A 273 16.70 -17.14 14.35
CA GLU A 273 17.47 -17.38 13.12
C GLU A 273 16.59 -17.86 11.97
N GLU A 274 15.74 -18.88 12.20
CA GLU A 274 14.81 -19.39 11.19
C GLU A 274 13.79 -18.34 10.73
N VAL A 275 13.38 -17.43 11.61
CA VAL A 275 12.46 -16.34 11.26
C VAL A 275 13.19 -15.25 10.46
N ARG A 276 14.45 -14.95 10.79
CA ARG A 276 15.28 -14.00 10.03
C ARG A 276 15.56 -14.51 8.61
N GLU A 277 15.87 -15.79 8.44
CA GLU A 277 16.09 -16.41 7.12
C GLU A 277 14.84 -16.38 6.24
N ARG A 278 13.65 -16.52 6.85
CA ARG A 278 12.35 -16.44 6.17
C ARG A 278 11.86 -15.00 5.97
N LEU A 279 12.50 -14.00 6.56
CA LEU A 279 12.06 -12.61 6.45
C LEU A 279 12.28 -12.13 5.01
N PRO A 280 11.23 -11.76 4.27
CA PRO A 280 11.39 -11.25 2.92
C PRO A 280 12.10 -9.90 2.93
N GLU A 281 12.78 -9.58 1.83
CA GLU A 281 13.36 -8.26 1.62
C GLU A 281 12.31 -7.16 1.82
N LEU A 282 12.62 -6.20 2.70
CA LEU A 282 11.68 -5.17 3.08
C LEU A 282 11.36 -4.22 1.91
N PRO A 283 10.14 -3.64 1.86
CA PRO A 283 9.75 -2.72 0.79
C PRO A 283 10.71 -1.53 0.60
N SER A 284 11.30 -0.99 1.67
CA SER A 284 12.28 0.10 1.59
C SER A 284 13.55 -0.32 0.87
N VAL A 285 14.08 -1.50 1.18
CA VAL A 285 15.27 -2.09 0.55
C VAL A 285 14.99 -2.38 -0.92
N ARG A 286 13.84 -3.00 -1.22
CA ARG A 286 13.37 -3.23 -2.60
C ARG A 286 13.36 -1.95 -3.43
N ARG A 287 12.78 -0.88 -2.90
CA ARG A 287 12.69 0.41 -3.60
C ARG A 287 14.07 0.99 -3.90
N GLN A 288 14.98 0.94 -2.93
CA GLN A 288 16.35 1.42 -3.12
C GLN A 288 17.07 0.60 -4.20
N ARG A 289 16.99 -0.73 -4.12
CA ARG A 289 17.56 -1.64 -5.12
C ARG A 289 17.03 -1.35 -6.53
N LEU A 290 15.72 -1.14 -6.69
CA LEU A 290 15.12 -0.83 -7.99
C LEU A 290 15.69 0.46 -8.59
N VAL A 291 15.88 1.50 -7.77
CA VAL A 291 16.46 2.79 -8.21
C VAL A 291 17.93 2.62 -8.59
N GLU A 292 18.72 1.93 -7.77
CA GLU A 292 20.16 1.72 -8.00
C GLU A 292 20.42 0.83 -9.23
N THR A 293 19.69 -0.28 -9.35
CA THR A 293 19.89 -1.26 -10.42
C THR A 293 19.38 -0.76 -11.78
N TYR A 294 18.20 -0.14 -11.81
CA TYR A 294 17.53 0.21 -13.07
C TYR A 294 17.60 1.70 -13.43
N GLY A 295 18.15 2.55 -12.54
CA GLY A 295 18.28 3.99 -12.78
C GLY A 295 16.93 4.69 -12.99
N ILE A 296 15.86 4.14 -12.40
CA ILE A 296 14.50 4.70 -12.42
C ILE A 296 14.35 5.78 -11.35
N LEU A 297 13.33 6.63 -11.49
CA LEU A 297 13.05 7.66 -10.48
C LEU A 297 12.52 7.02 -9.17
N PRO A 298 12.84 7.59 -7.99
CA PRO A 298 12.33 7.09 -6.72
C PRO A 298 10.80 7.01 -6.66
N GLU A 299 10.08 7.96 -7.26
CA GLU A 299 8.61 7.96 -7.33
C GLU A 299 8.05 6.71 -8.01
N HIS A 300 8.71 6.17 -9.04
CA HIS A 300 8.27 4.97 -9.74
C HIS A 300 8.47 3.71 -8.88
N SER A 301 9.50 3.66 -8.03
CA SER A 301 9.75 2.49 -7.19
C SER A 301 8.68 2.33 -6.11
N PHE A 302 8.07 3.43 -5.62
CA PHE A 302 6.92 3.34 -4.72
C PHE A 302 5.76 2.60 -5.37
N THR A 303 5.40 2.97 -6.59
CA THR A 303 4.29 2.34 -7.31
C THR A 303 4.59 0.88 -7.64
N LEU A 304 5.80 0.56 -8.12
CA LEU A 304 6.19 -0.82 -8.42
C LEU A 304 6.10 -1.76 -7.22
N VAL A 305 6.48 -1.27 -6.03
CA VAL A 305 6.54 -2.10 -4.81
C VAL A 305 5.20 -2.16 -4.08
N ASN A 306 4.34 -1.14 -4.22
CA ASN A 306 3.05 -1.08 -3.53
C ASN A 306 1.93 -1.79 -4.30
N GLU A 307 2.02 -1.88 -5.63
CA GLU A 307 1.03 -2.57 -6.46
C GLU A 307 1.40 -4.03 -6.63
N ASP A 308 0.44 -4.92 -6.36
CA ASP A 308 0.67 -6.36 -6.36
C ASP A 308 1.07 -6.88 -7.75
N GLY A 309 2.13 -7.68 -7.81
CA GLY A 309 2.70 -8.25 -9.03
C GLY A 309 3.36 -7.27 -10.01
N LEU A 310 3.29 -5.95 -9.79
CA LEU A 310 3.77 -4.97 -10.76
C LEU A 310 5.29 -4.92 -10.88
N MET A 311 5.99 -5.12 -9.76
CA MET A 311 7.44 -5.28 -9.75
C MET A 311 7.89 -6.47 -10.61
N ASP A 312 7.29 -7.64 -10.40
CA ASP A 312 7.63 -8.85 -11.17
C ASP A 312 7.30 -8.68 -12.65
N TYR A 313 6.20 -8.01 -12.97
CA TYR A 313 5.84 -7.62 -14.33
C TYR A 313 6.95 -6.75 -14.95
N PHE A 314 7.36 -5.69 -14.27
CA PHE A 314 8.42 -4.79 -14.74
C PHE A 314 9.75 -5.52 -14.93
N GLU A 315 10.22 -6.27 -13.94
CA GLU A 315 11.49 -7.02 -14.02
C GLU A 315 11.46 -8.07 -15.14
N THR A 316 10.31 -8.71 -15.37
CA THR A 316 10.12 -9.66 -16.48
C THR A 316 10.23 -8.96 -17.83
N VAL A 317 9.56 -7.82 -18.02
CA VAL A 317 9.65 -7.05 -19.28
C VAL A 317 11.09 -6.61 -19.52
N VAL A 318 11.78 -6.07 -18.51
CA VAL A 318 13.19 -5.64 -18.62
C VAL A 318 14.09 -6.80 -19.05
N ARG A 319 13.86 -8.02 -18.55
CA ARG A 319 14.64 -9.20 -18.92
C ARG A 319 14.38 -9.67 -20.36
N GLU A 320 13.17 -9.49 -20.88
CA GLU A 320 12.75 -10.01 -22.19
C GLU A 320 12.89 -8.99 -23.33
N THR A 321 13.14 -7.72 -23.02
CA THR A 321 13.28 -6.65 -24.01
C THR A 321 14.71 -6.13 -24.14
N LYS A 322 15.05 -5.62 -25.32
CA LYS A 322 16.27 -4.85 -25.56
C LYS A 322 16.15 -3.39 -25.12
N ALA A 323 14.93 -2.92 -24.84
CA ALA A 323 14.69 -1.56 -24.39
C ALA A 323 15.27 -1.30 -22.99
N GLY A 324 15.89 -0.14 -22.80
CA GLY A 324 16.45 0.24 -21.50
C GLY A 324 15.36 0.36 -20.41
N PRO A 325 15.68 0.11 -19.13
CA PRO A 325 14.70 0.09 -18.04
C PRO A 325 13.88 1.38 -17.88
N ARG A 326 14.49 2.54 -18.18
CA ARG A 326 13.79 3.85 -18.18
C ARG A 326 12.65 3.92 -19.19
N LYS A 327 12.79 3.26 -20.33
CA LYS A 327 11.71 3.19 -21.33
C LYS A 327 10.62 2.24 -20.85
N VAL A 328 11.00 1.08 -20.33
CA VAL A 328 10.07 0.07 -19.79
C VAL A 328 9.21 0.67 -18.68
N ILE A 329 9.80 1.35 -17.70
CA ILE A 329 9.04 1.94 -16.59
C ILE A 329 8.06 3.01 -17.06
N GLY A 330 8.44 3.80 -18.08
CA GLY A 330 7.55 4.77 -18.69
C GLY A 330 6.32 4.13 -19.33
N TRP A 331 6.46 2.95 -19.94
CA TRP A 331 5.34 2.18 -20.48
C TRP A 331 4.47 1.56 -19.39
N VAL A 332 5.09 0.98 -18.36
CA VAL A 332 4.37 0.38 -17.22
C VAL A 332 3.54 1.44 -16.48
N MET A 333 4.12 2.61 -16.20
CA MET A 333 3.45 3.66 -15.43
C MET A 333 2.40 4.44 -16.24
N ASN A 334 2.67 4.75 -17.51
CA ASN A 334 1.78 5.63 -18.27
C ASN A 334 0.73 4.85 -19.08
N GLU A 335 1.12 3.79 -19.76
CA GLU A 335 0.23 3.08 -20.69
C GLU A 335 -0.51 1.95 -19.98
N LEU A 336 0.22 1.05 -19.30
CA LEU A 336 -0.37 -0.10 -18.61
C LEU A 336 -1.21 0.33 -17.40
N GLN A 337 -0.60 1.03 -16.43
CA GLN A 337 -1.36 1.51 -15.27
C GLN A 337 -2.44 2.52 -15.64
N GLY A 338 -2.19 3.38 -16.63
CA GLY A 338 -3.19 4.32 -17.13
C GLY A 338 -4.47 3.62 -17.59
N LEU A 339 -4.35 2.57 -18.40
CA LEU A 339 -5.50 1.77 -18.85
C LEU A 339 -6.15 0.94 -17.75
N LEU A 340 -5.34 0.31 -16.87
CA LEU A 340 -5.86 -0.45 -15.72
C LEU A 340 -6.73 0.44 -14.84
N HIS A 341 -6.27 1.64 -14.50
CA HIS A 341 -7.05 2.59 -13.70
C HIS A 341 -8.29 3.08 -14.44
N GLN A 342 -8.20 3.37 -15.73
CA GLN A 342 -9.36 3.82 -16.53
C GLN A 342 -10.47 2.76 -16.57
N GLN A 343 -10.10 1.47 -16.61
CA GLN A 343 -11.04 0.35 -16.66
C GLN A 343 -11.32 -0.26 -15.27
N ASN A 344 -10.74 0.29 -14.20
CA ASN A 344 -10.84 -0.21 -12.83
C ASN A 344 -10.48 -1.71 -12.71
N LEU A 345 -9.39 -2.11 -13.39
CA LEU A 345 -8.86 -3.46 -13.40
C LEU A 345 -7.59 -3.54 -12.55
N SER A 346 -7.39 -4.69 -11.91
CA SER A 346 -6.12 -5.04 -11.28
C SER A 346 -5.13 -5.62 -12.31
N LEU A 347 -3.84 -5.64 -11.97
CA LEU A 347 -2.81 -6.17 -12.87
C LEU A 347 -3.04 -7.64 -13.27
N SER A 348 -3.56 -8.46 -12.36
CA SER A 348 -3.87 -9.88 -12.63
C SER A 348 -5.00 -10.06 -13.66
N GLN A 349 -5.81 -9.02 -13.87
CA GLN A 349 -6.86 -8.96 -14.89
C GLN A 349 -6.39 -8.28 -16.18
N SER A 350 -5.12 -7.86 -16.26
CA SER A 350 -4.57 -7.24 -17.46
C SER A 350 -4.60 -8.22 -18.64
N PRO A 351 -5.13 -7.81 -19.81
CA PRO A 351 -5.03 -8.62 -21.03
C PRO A 351 -3.60 -8.61 -21.61
N ILE A 352 -2.74 -7.70 -21.17
CA ILE A 352 -1.35 -7.57 -21.64
C ILE A 352 -0.39 -8.25 -20.68
N SER A 353 0.17 -9.39 -21.10
CA SER A 353 1.24 -10.07 -20.39
C SER A 353 2.57 -9.31 -20.48
N PRO A 354 3.54 -9.57 -19.57
CA PRO A 354 4.89 -9.03 -19.68
C PRO A 354 5.53 -9.31 -21.05
N GLN A 355 5.36 -10.53 -21.56
CA GLN A 355 5.89 -10.98 -22.85
C GLN A 355 5.33 -10.16 -24.01
N ALA A 356 4.03 -9.86 -23.99
CA ALA A 356 3.38 -9.07 -25.01
C ALA A 356 3.93 -7.64 -25.05
N LEU A 357 4.12 -7.01 -23.89
CA LEU A 357 4.73 -5.68 -23.81
C LEU A 357 6.19 -5.70 -24.28
N ALA A 358 6.98 -6.70 -23.85
CA ALA A 358 8.37 -6.87 -24.29
C ALA A 358 8.47 -7.01 -25.82
N GLN A 359 7.55 -7.74 -26.45
CA GLN A 359 7.48 -7.85 -27.92
C GLN A 359 7.25 -6.50 -28.59
N ILE A 360 6.29 -5.69 -28.12
CA ILE A 360 6.04 -4.34 -28.66
C ILE A 360 7.32 -3.49 -28.57
N LEU A 361 7.97 -3.49 -27.40
CA LEU A 361 9.19 -2.72 -27.18
C LEU A 361 10.32 -3.20 -28.10
N ASN A 362 10.47 -4.51 -28.30
CA ASN A 362 11.47 -5.08 -29.21
C ASN A 362 11.21 -4.70 -30.68
N LEU A 363 9.95 -4.68 -31.13
CA LEU A 363 9.61 -4.19 -32.48
C LEU A 363 10.02 -2.73 -32.66
N GLN A 364 9.83 -1.91 -31.61
CA GLN A 364 10.22 -0.51 -31.63
C GLN A 364 11.74 -0.33 -31.63
N GLU A 365 12.48 -1.05 -30.77
CA GLU A 365 13.95 -0.98 -30.72
C GLU A 365 14.62 -1.49 -32.00
N ASN A 366 14.02 -2.48 -32.67
CA ASN A 366 14.50 -2.97 -33.96
C ASN A 366 14.10 -2.06 -35.14
N GLY A 367 13.47 -0.90 -34.89
CA GLY A 367 13.06 0.06 -35.92
C GLY A 367 11.93 -0.43 -36.84
N GLN A 368 11.20 -1.48 -36.44
CA GLN A 368 10.09 -2.03 -37.25
C GLN A 368 8.81 -1.21 -37.12
N ILE A 369 8.63 -0.52 -35.98
CA ILE A 369 7.50 0.36 -35.70
C ILE A 369 7.96 1.64 -35.02
N SER A 370 7.24 2.75 -35.24
CA SER A 370 7.46 4.01 -34.53
C SER A 370 6.90 3.99 -33.10
N SER A 371 7.24 5.00 -32.30
CA SER A 371 6.70 5.14 -30.94
C SER A 371 5.19 5.35 -30.91
N SER A 372 4.62 6.08 -31.87
CA SER A 372 3.17 6.26 -31.99
C SER A 372 2.47 4.96 -32.36
N ILE A 373 3.06 4.18 -33.27
CA ILE A 373 2.52 2.89 -33.70
C ILE A 373 2.60 1.87 -32.56
N ALA A 374 3.68 1.85 -31.78
CA ALA A 374 3.77 1.00 -30.60
C ALA A 374 2.58 1.21 -29.65
N LYS A 375 2.17 2.47 -29.43
CA LYS A 375 0.99 2.79 -28.60
C LYS A 375 -0.30 2.28 -29.22
N GLN A 376 -0.45 2.42 -30.53
CA GLN A 376 -1.60 1.86 -31.25
C GLN A 376 -1.65 0.33 -31.13
N VAL A 377 -0.53 -0.36 -31.34
CA VAL A 377 -0.45 -1.83 -31.19
C VAL A 377 -0.79 -2.26 -29.78
N PHE A 378 -0.33 -1.53 -28.76
CA PHE A 378 -0.67 -1.79 -27.36
C PHE A 378 -2.19 -1.68 -27.11
N GLN A 379 -2.83 -0.62 -27.60
CA GLN A 379 -4.29 -0.43 -27.49
C GLN A 379 -5.07 -1.53 -28.24
N GLU A 380 -4.57 -2.01 -29.37
CA GLU A 380 -5.22 -3.08 -30.12
C GLU A 380 -5.05 -4.46 -29.46
N LEU A 381 -3.86 -4.76 -28.90
CA LEU A 381 -3.66 -5.97 -28.09
C LEU A 381 -4.59 -5.99 -26.88
N TRP A 382 -4.84 -4.82 -26.28
CA TRP A 382 -5.74 -4.71 -25.14
C TRP A 382 -7.16 -5.17 -25.49
N LYS A 383 -7.63 -4.82 -26.69
CA LYS A 383 -8.97 -5.16 -27.18
C LYS A 383 -9.07 -6.57 -27.74
N THR A 384 -7.95 -7.14 -28.19
CA THR A 384 -7.90 -8.44 -28.87
C THR A 384 -6.94 -9.40 -28.17
N PRO A 385 -7.35 -9.96 -27.01
CA PRO A 385 -6.54 -10.95 -26.31
C PRO A 385 -6.22 -12.15 -27.22
N GLY A 386 -4.97 -12.61 -27.21
CA GLY A 386 -4.52 -13.79 -27.94
C GLY A 386 -3.81 -13.53 -29.28
N LYS A 387 -3.86 -12.31 -29.81
CA LYS A 387 -2.99 -11.91 -30.93
C LYS A 387 -1.60 -11.50 -30.44
N THR A 388 -0.58 -11.71 -31.27
CA THR A 388 0.78 -11.20 -30.99
C THR A 388 0.96 -9.80 -31.57
N ALA A 389 1.90 -9.03 -31.02
CA ALA A 389 2.21 -7.69 -31.51
C ALA A 389 2.60 -7.72 -33.01
N GLN A 390 3.33 -8.75 -33.43
CA GLN A 390 3.73 -8.95 -34.83
C GLN A 390 2.54 -9.23 -35.76
N GLN A 391 1.55 -10.00 -35.32
CA GLN A 391 0.34 -10.26 -36.10
C GLN A 391 -0.43 -8.96 -36.34
N ILE A 392 -0.63 -8.15 -35.29
CA ILE A 392 -1.33 -6.86 -35.42
C ILE A 392 -0.58 -5.93 -36.38
N VAL A 393 0.74 -5.84 -36.26
CA VAL A 393 1.55 -5.00 -37.17
C VAL A 393 1.42 -5.44 -38.63
N LYS A 394 1.38 -6.74 -38.90
CA LYS A 394 1.20 -7.27 -40.26
C LYS A 394 -0.22 -7.08 -40.78
N GLU A 395 -1.24 -7.43 -40.01
CA GLU A 395 -2.65 -7.36 -40.42
C GLU A 395 -3.11 -5.93 -40.67
N GLN A 396 -2.63 -4.96 -39.88
CA GLN A 396 -2.99 -3.55 -40.01
C GLN A 396 -2.00 -2.74 -40.86
N ASP A 397 -1.01 -3.38 -41.49
CA ASP A 397 0.05 -2.75 -42.30
C ASP A 397 0.70 -1.55 -41.57
N LEU A 398 1.16 -1.79 -40.34
CA LEU A 398 1.73 -0.78 -39.44
C LEU A 398 3.27 -0.75 -39.45
N GLY A 399 3.92 -1.45 -40.38
CA GLY A 399 5.38 -1.44 -40.49
C GLY A 399 5.92 -0.08 -40.92
N MET A 400 7.12 0.27 -40.46
CA MET A 400 7.83 1.48 -40.88
C MET A 400 8.03 1.52 -42.41
N VAL A 401 7.80 2.70 -42.99
CA VAL A 401 8.15 2.99 -44.38
C VAL A 401 9.63 3.40 -44.38
N ASN A 402 10.48 2.56 -44.96
CA ASN A 402 11.92 2.81 -45.07
C ASN A 402 12.32 3.30 -46.49
N ASP A 403 11.36 3.41 -47.40
CA ASP A 403 11.60 3.90 -48.75
C ASP A 403 11.80 5.43 -48.73
N SER A 404 13.08 5.84 -48.86
CA SER A 404 13.48 7.24 -48.89
C SER A 404 12.76 8.02 -50.00
N THR A 405 12.60 7.42 -51.18
CA THR A 405 11.94 8.06 -52.32
C THR A 405 10.48 8.40 -52.03
N GLU A 406 9.77 7.49 -51.37
CA GLU A 406 8.37 7.71 -50.98
C GLU A 406 8.25 8.78 -49.88
N ILE A 407 9.17 8.79 -48.89
CA ILE A 407 9.20 9.84 -47.85
C ILE A 407 9.47 11.22 -48.47
N HIS A 408 10.41 11.31 -49.40
CA HIS A 408 10.69 12.56 -50.12
C HIS A 408 9.47 13.06 -50.91
N ARG A 409 8.75 12.16 -51.57
CA ARG A 409 7.54 12.46 -52.33
C ARG A 409 6.43 12.99 -51.42
N ILE A 410 6.19 12.34 -50.29
CA ILE A 410 5.18 12.77 -49.31
C ILE A 410 5.55 14.12 -48.70
N CYS A 411 6.82 14.32 -48.31
CA CYS A 411 7.28 15.60 -47.77
C CYS A 411 7.10 16.73 -48.79
N GLN A 412 7.40 16.49 -50.07
CA GLN A 412 7.18 17.47 -51.13
C GLN A 412 5.69 17.80 -51.29
N LYS A 413 4.83 16.80 -51.34
CA LYS A 413 3.37 16.99 -51.42
C LYS A 413 2.82 17.83 -50.26
N VAL A 414 3.31 17.61 -49.04
CA VAL A 414 2.88 18.37 -47.85
C VAL A 414 3.35 19.81 -47.92
N VAL A 415 4.56 20.06 -48.43
CA VAL A 415 5.10 21.40 -48.65
C VAL A 415 4.30 22.15 -49.72
N ASP A 416 4.06 21.53 -50.87
CA ASP A 416 3.37 22.16 -52.01
C ASP A 416 1.89 22.48 -51.71
N SER A 417 1.27 21.73 -50.80
CA SER A 417 -0.11 21.96 -50.36
C SER A 417 -0.27 23.08 -49.34
N HIS A 418 0.84 23.67 -48.85
CA HIS A 418 0.82 24.72 -47.83
C HIS A 418 1.69 25.94 -48.19
N PRO A 419 1.62 26.48 -49.43
CA PRO A 419 2.57 27.48 -49.93
C PRO A 419 2.67 28.75 -49.08
N ASP A 420 1.56 29.15 -48.44
CA ASP A 420 1.49 30.37 -47.63
C ASP A 420 2.27 30.29 -46.31
N GLN A 421 2.51 29.07 -45.82
CA GLN A 421 3.19 28.81 -44.55
C GLN A 421 4.67 28.50 -44.74
N VAL A 422 5.10 28.28 -45.98
CA VAL A 422 6.37 27.67 -46.33
C VAL A 422 7.27 28.71 -47.01
N ARG A 423 7.68 29.74 -46.27
CA ARG A 423 8.67 30.74 -46.73
C ARG A 423 9.99 30.55 -45.99
N PRO A 424 11.07 30.10 -46.66
CA PRO A 424 12.37 29.95 -46.03
C PRO A 424 12.90 31.29 -45.47
N PRO A 425 13.62 31.29 -44.34
CA PRO A 425 13.85 30.16 -43.42
C PRO A 425 12.61 29.87 -42.57
N TRP A 426 12.23 28.59 -42.44
CA TRP A 426 11.03 28.22 -41.67
C TRP A 426 11.26 28.38 -40.17
N ALA A 427 10.30 28.99 -39.48
CA ALA A 427 10.28 28.99 -38.02
C ALA A 427 10.08 27.56 -37.49
N ARG A 428 10.65 27.27 -36.30
CA ARG A 428 10.56 25.95 -35.64
C ARG A 428 9.11 25.45 -35.46
N ALA A 429 8.16 26.37 -35.27
CA ALA A 429 6.74 26.07 -35.19
C ALA A 429 6.15 25.56 -36.51
N VAL A 430 6.57 26.11 -37.65
CA VAL A 430 6.13 25.70 -38.99
C VAL A 430 6.67 24.30 -39.31
N LEU A 431 7.95 24.06 -39.03
CA LEU A 431 8.57 22.73 -39.22
C LEU A 431 7.83 21.66 -38.41
N ASN A 432 7.53 21.92 -37.13
CA ASN A 432 6.76 20.99 -36.30
C ASN A 432 5.34 20.74 -36.84
N LYS A 433 4.69 21.75 -37.42
CA LYS A 433 3.37 21.61 -38.05
C LYS A 433 3.43 20.75 -39.31
N LEU A 434 4.42 20.98 -40.18
CA LEU A 434 4.64 20.17 -41.38
C LEU A 434 5.00 18.73 -41.04
N MET A 435 5.85 18.51 -40.03
CA MET A 435 6.11 17.16 -39.49
C MET A 435 4.80 16.48 -39.07
N GLY A 436 3.91 17.17 -38.35
CA GLY A 436 2.59 16.63 -37.97
C GLY A 436 1.72 16.23 -39.17
N LEU A 437 1.77 16.98 -40.27
CA LEU A 437 1.06 16.68 -41.51
C LEU A 437 1.65 15.46 -42.24
N VAL A 438 2.99 15.37 -42.35
CA VAL A 438 3.67 14.19 -42.90
C VAL A 438 3.36 12.95 -42.05
N GLN A 439 3.34 13.09 -40.72
CA GLN A 439 2.97 12.01 -39.81
C GLN A 439 1.54 11.55 -40.05
N LYS A 440 0.61 12.48 -40.34
CA LYS A 440 -0.79 12.15 -40.64
C LYS A 440 -0.92 11.42 -41.98
N GLU A 441 -0.23 11.89 -43.02
CA GLU A 441 -0.25 11.29 -44.36
C GLU A 441 0.37 9.87 -44.36
N THR A 442 1.46 9.69 -43.61
CA THR A 442 2.15 8.40 -43.44
C THR A 442 1.52 7.51 -42.38
N LYS A 443 0.42 7.94 -41.74
CA LYS A 443 -0.23 7.26 -40.60
C LYS A 443 0.76 6.88 -39.48
N GLY A 444 1.77 7.71 -39.24
CA GLY A 444 2.79 7.50 -38.23
C GLY A 444 3.88 6.48 -38.59
N ARG A 445 3.93 6.01 -39.84
CA ARG A 445 4.87 4.97 -40.32
C ARG A 445 6.21 5.53 -40.81
N ALA A 446 6.39 6.85 -40.87
CA ALA A 446 7.65 7.46 -41.25
C ALA A 446 8.50 7.83 -40.03
N ASP A 447 9.82 7.65 -40.14
CA ASP A 447 10.77 8.02 -39.08
C ASP A 447 10.79 9.55 -38.91
N PRO A 448 10.41 10.08 -37.73
CA PRO A 448 10.41 11.51 -37.48
C PRO A 448 11.77 12.19 -37.69
N VAL A 449 12.88 11.47 -37.45
CA VAL A 449 14.23 12.00 -37.63
C VAL A 449 14.53 12.17 -39.12
N LEU A 450 14.24 11.15 -39.92
CA LEU A 450 14.40 11.20 -41.37
C LEU A 450 13.48 12.25 -41.99
N VAL A 451 12.20 12.31 -41.59
CA VAL A 451 11.25 13.32 -42.06
C VAL A 451 11.74 14.72 -41.75
N ARG A 452 12.26 14.98 -40.53
CA ARG A 452 12.84 16.28 -40.19
C ARG A 452 14.02 16.61 -41.10
N ALA A 453 14.97 15.69 -41.28
CA ALA A 453 16.14 15.92 -42.12
C ALA A 453 15.76 16.23 -43.58
N VAL A 454 14.77 15.50 -44.13
CA VAL A 454 14.25 15.72 -45.49
C VAL A 454 13.55 17.08 -45.61
N LEU A 455 12.78 17.48 -44.61
CA LEU A 455 12.12 18.78 -44.59
C LEU A 455 13.13 19.92 -44.45
N GLU A 456 14.15 19.78 -43.61
CA GLU A 456 15.25 20.75 -43.44
C GLU A 456 16.14 20.87 -44.68
N GLN A 457 16.36 19.79 -45.44
CA GLN A 457 17.01 19.87 -46.75
C GLN A 457 16.21 20.68 -47.77
N LYS A 458 14.87 20.74 -47.63
CA LYS A 458 14.00 21.55 -48.48
C LYS A 458 13.89 23.02 -48.02
N THR A 459 14.45 23.36 -46.85
CA THR A 459 14.52 24.74 -46.34
C THR A 459 15.84 25.43 -46.63
N SER A 460 16.88 24.66 -46.98
CA SER A 460 18.18 25.13 -47.46
C SER A 460 18.09 25.45 -48.95
#